data_AF-A0A972IF22-F1
#
_entry.id   AF-A0A972IF22-F1
#
_cell.length_a   1.000
_cell.length_b   1.000
_cell.length_c   1.000
_cell.angle_alpha   90.00
_cell.angle_beta   90.00
_cell.angle_gamma   90.00
#
_symmetry.space_group_name_H-M   'P 1'
#
loop_
_entity.id
_entity.type
_entity.pdbx_description
1 polymer ?
#
loop_
_entity_poly.entity_id
_entity_poly.type
_entity_poly.pdbx_seq_one_letter_code
_entity_poly.pdbx_strand_id
1 'polypeptide(L)'
;MIRRMFAWLAFLDLVLVSVPIAVGEETPGGKGMTEANKERLVLDDMEDVADWGNGSPDETTLSASARHVKEGRKALLFANLVDHTKGEKNYPIGWPRTGKDLGSGDATDWSGYDFFECWIYAETSRQALPKEPIGVGFYHSGPKRSSHFPLPDVAKDQWAKVVIPVDRIMAPKDVRRVQFNISESNYKHGDRVDFYIDEVALTRFVDPAIVEVALERKILYPQDRVLRARYKLVGYKDLETTAVELALGRDGGPAAARVRGKAARTGEIVLPLDQPLAAGTYQATLGVRDARGGLIDRKTVELRVIPGPFCGTKAATDGTRKRGSDGVGAQRDHGADHRRGAGGLPCARIYDISRHVFREVLQVLLIVGDNRNHPLAPSRLRAMLHGRRFTCQPGHRLVVFCDHDYISRLEPLDQLRQSRLRLLNGNGCEGLFSSLLPSSDSCLLRVFAMFAFFRRPQAGRLLVLVNGDFLDAIIFPDNDWSAGLFRNLNHCAR
;
A
#
# COMPACT_ATOMS: atom_id res chain seq x y z
N MET A 1 -36.88 -62.45 37.88
CA MET A 1 -36.53 -61.11 38.38
C MET A 1 -35.08 -60.82 37.99
N ILE A 2 -34.89 -60.35 36.74
CA ILE A 2 -34.29 -59.05 36.35
C ILE A 2 -32.75 -59.14 36.41
N ARG A 3 -31.97 -59.43 35.36
CA ARG A 3 -32.04 -59.07 33.92
C ARG A 3 -32.37 -57.60 33.69
N ARG A 4 -31.40 -56.71 33.94
CA ARG A 4 -31.21 -55.38 33.29
C ARG A 4 -30.03 -54.64 33.93
N MET A 5 -28.90 -54.56 33.23
CA MET A 5 -27.79 -53.59 33.35
C MET A 5 -26.79 -53.96 32.22
N PHE A 6 -27.22 -54.15 30.97
CA PHE A 6 -27.47 -53.12 29.96
C PHE A 6 -26.51 -51.90 30.02
N ALA A 7 -25.40 -52.05 29.30
CA ALA A 7 -24.94 -51.14 28.24
C ALA A 7 -24.72 -49.67 28.63
N TRP A 8 -23.50 -49.34 29.09
CA TRP A 8 -22.99 -47.95 29.16
C TRP A 8 -21.48 -47.89 28.88
N LEU A 9 -21.00 -48.59 27.85
CA LEU A 9 -19.55 -48.65 27.52
C LEU A 9 -19.22 -48.64 26.02
N ALA A 10 -20.10 -48.13 25.15
CA ALA A 10 -19.81 -48.04 23.72
C ALA A 10 -20.58 -46.89 23.04
N PHE A 11 -20.22 -45.66 23.34
CA PHE A 11 -20.51 -44.49 22.49
C PHE A 11 -19.44 -43.41 22.80
N LEU A 12 -18.19 -43.75 22.51
CA LEU A 12 -17.21 -42.73 22.19
C LEU A 12 -17.35 -42.51 20.69
N ASP A 13 -18.30 -41.65 20.31
CA ASP A 13 -18.40 -41.17 18.94
C ASP A 13 -17.06 -40.53 18.61
N LEU A 14 -16.28 -41.25 17.79
CA LEU A 14 -15.14 -40.73 17.06
C LEU A 14 -15.71 -39.70 16.09
N VAL A 15 -15.97 -38.49 16.60
CA VAL A 15 -16.17 -37.31 15.77
C VAL A 15 -14.80 -37.05 15.14
N LEU A 16 -14.57 -37.69 13.99
CA LEU A 16 -13.67 -37.20 12.96
C LEU A 16 -14.21 -35.82 12.56
N VAL A 17 -13.84 -34.81 13.35
CA VAL A 17 -13.88 -33.43 12.90
C VAL A 17 -12.87 -33.41 11.77
N SER A 18 -13.38 -33.56 10.55
CA SER A 18 -12.68 -33.20 9.34
C SER A 18 -12.29 -31.75 9.49
N VAL A 19 -11.09 -31.50 10.03
CA VAL A 19 -10.49 -30.18 10.02
C VAL A 19 -10.44 -29.82 8.54
N PRO A 20 -11.11 -28.75 8.09
CA PRO A 20 -10.99 -28.34 6.71
C PRO A 20 -9.50 -28.16 6.45
N ILE A 21 -8.94 -28.98 5.55
CA ILE A 21 -7.62 -28.74 4.99
C ILE A 21 -7.73 -27.34 4.42
N ALA A 22 -7.07 -26.39 5.08
CA ALA A 22 -7.03 -25.01 4.65
C ALA A 22 -6.61 -25.04 3.18
N VAL A 23 -7.55 -24.64 2.30
CA VAL A 23 -7.28 -24.40 0.89
C VAL A 23 -6.07 -23.49 0.88
N GLY A 24 -4.95 -24.04 0.36
CA GLY A 24 -3.62 -23.45 0.50
C GLY A 24 -3.68 -21.96 0.25
N GLU A 25 -3.49 -21.20 1.33
CA GLU A 25 -3.41 -19.75 1.28
C GLU A 25 -2.35 -19.44 0.23
N GLU A 26 -2.73 -18.75 -0.85
CA GLU A 26 -1.76 -18.33 -1.86
C GLU A 26 -0.71 -17.50 -1.13
N THR A 27 0.44 -18.12 -0.85
CA THR A 27 1.56 -17.43 -0.24
C THR A 27 1.87 -16.21 -1.10
N PRO A 28 2.30 -15.08 -0.52
CA PRO A 28 2.51 -13.80 -1.23
C PRO A 28 3.36 -13.86 -2.50
N GLY A 29 4.07 -14.97 -2.73
CA GLY A 29 4.88 -15.25 -3.88
C GLY A 29 4.16 -15.63 -5.19
N GLY A 30 2.89 -15.99 -5.19
CA GLY A 30 2.22 -16.45 -6.43
C GLY A 30 2.29 -17.96 -6.63
N LYS A 31 1.78 -18.45 -7.77
CA LYS A 31 1.43 -19.85 -7.96
C LYS A 31 2.69 -20.72 -8.00
N GLY A 32 2.80 -21.67 -7.07
CA GLY A 32 3.93 -22.60 -7.00
C GLY A 32 5.10 -22.13 -6.14
N MET A 33 5.04 -20.96 -5.49
CA MET A 33 6.05 -20.53 -4.53
C MET A 33 5.88 -21.23 -3.17
N THR A 34 6.16 -22.52 -3.13
CA THR A 34 6.11 -23.34 -1.90
C THR A 34 7.49 -23.53 -1.30
N GLU A 35 7.56 -23.94 -0.02
CA GLU A 35 8.82 -24.33 0.63
C GLU A 35 9.56 -25.43 -0.13
N ALA A 36 8.85 -26.32 -0.84
CA ALA A 36 9.46 -27.36 -1.66
C ALA A 36 10.25 -26.82 -2.86
N ASN A 37 9.98 -25.59 -3.29
CA ASN A 37 10.66 -24.93 -4.41
C ASN A 37 11.74 -23.95 -3.96
N LYS A 38 12.14 -24.00 -2.69
CA LYS A 38 13.26 -23.24 -2.16
C LYS A 38 14.49 -24.12 -2.07
N GLU A 39 15.64 -23.57 -2.44
CA GLU A 39 16.92 -24.07 -1.99
C GLU A 39 17.37 -23.31 -0.74
N ARG A 40 18.10 -24.02 0.12
CA ARG A 40 18.49 -23.56 1.46
C ARG A 40 19.99 -23.69 1.65
N LEU A 41 20.61 -22.61 2.13
CA LEU A 41 21.95 -22.64 2.70
C LEU A 41 21.81 -22.50 4.21
N VAL A 42 22.04 -23.60 4.93
CA VAL A 42 22.06 -23.61 6.39
C VAL A 42 23.30 -22.86 6.86
N LEU A 43 23.10 -21.79 7.61
CA LEU A 43 24.18 -21.04 8.25
C LEU A 43 24.54 -21.67 9.60
N ASP A 44 23.54 -22.20 10.29
CA ASP A 44 23.67 -22.92 11.55
C ASP A 44 22.43 -23.79 11.80
N ASP A 45 22.62 -25.06 12.13
CA ASP A 45 21.57 -26.00 12.52
C ASP A 45 21.33 -26.04 14.04
N MET A 46 22.12 -25.28 14.82
CA MET A 46 22.02 -25.12 16.27
C MET A 46 22.27 -26.40 17.09
N GLU A 47 22.90 -27.41 16.49
CA GLU A 47 23.31 -28.63 17.20
C GLU A 47 24.45 -28.36 18.20
N ASP A 48 25.27 -27.33 17.93
CA ASP A 48 26.35 -26.83 18.77
C ASP A 48 26.29 -25.31 18.91
N VAL A 49 26.59 -24.81 20.11
CA VAL A 49 26.55 -23.38 20.45
C VAL A 49 27.95 -22.79 20.62
N ALA A 50 29.02 -23.56 20.39
CA ALA A 50 30.40 -23.12 20.59
C ALA A 50 30.77 -21.85 19.80
N ASP A 51 30.17 -21.67 18.62
CA ASP A 51 30.42 -20.51 17.74
C ASP A 51 29.52 -19.29 18.07
N TRP A 52 28.64 -19.41 19.07
CA TRP A 52 27.75 -18.33 19.50
C TRP A 52 28.33 -17.57 20.68
N GLY A 53 28.66 -16.30 20.44
CA GLY A 53 29.17 -15.41 21.48
C GLY A 53 28.06 -14.86 22.37
N ASN A 54 28.19 -15.05 23.68
CA ASN A 54 27.34 -14.40 24.68
C ASN A 54 27.85 -12.98 24.98
N GLY A 55 27.12 -11.97 24.51
CA GLY A 55 27.48 -10.57 24.72
C GLY A 55 27.08 -9.99 26.07
N SER A 56 26.36 -10.75 26.90
CA SER A 56 25.83 -10.32 28.21
C SER A 56 25.81 -11.50 29.21
N PRO A 57 26.98 -12.07 29.55
CA PRO A 57 27.07 -13.30 30.35
C PRO A 57 26.59 -13.13 31.80
N ASP A 58 26.52 -11.92 32.33
CA ASP A 58 26.03 -11.64 33.69
C ASP A 58 24.51 -11.81 33.81
N GLU A 59 23.78 -11.69 32.69
CA GLU A 59 22.30 -11.72 32.62
C GLU A 59 21.78 -12.94 31.88
N THR A 60 22.65 -13.66 31.15
CA THR A 60 22.23 -14.69 30.19
C THR A 60 23.14 -15.90 30.14
N THR A 61 22.56 -17.03 29.73
CA THR A 61 23.29 -18.26 29.43
C THR A 61 22.95 -18.77 28.04
N LEU A 62 23.95 -19.38 27.39
CA LEU A 62 23.79 -20.06 26.10
C LEU A 62 24.06 -21.53 26.28
N SER A 63 23.19 -22.37 25.71
CA SER A 63 23.38 -23.82 25.72
C SER A 63 22.67 -24.47 24.54
N ALA A 64 23.14 -25.63 24.09
CA ALA A 64 22.38 -26.46 23.16
C ALA A 64 21.34 -27.27 23.96
N SER A 65 20.06 -27.18 23.60
CA SER A 65 18.96 -27.78 24.36
C SER A 65 18.07 -28.68 23.50
N ALA A 66 17.71 -29.84 24.04
CA ALA A 66 16.77 -30.78 23.41
C ALA A 66 15.31 -30.56 23.85
N ARG A 67 15.03 -29.51 24.64
CA ARG A 67 13.69 -29.30 25.24
C ARG A 67 12.66 -28.82 24.21
N HIS A 68 13.04 -27.86 23.38
CA HIS A 68 12.24 -27.39 22.25
C HIS A 68 13.13 -27.39 21.03
N VAL A 69 12.80 -28.26 20.07
CA VAL A 69 13.57 -28.49 18.85
C VAL A 69 12.59 -28.43 17.69
N LYS A 70 12.95 -27.69 16.65
CA LYS A 70 12.17 -27.61 15.41
C LYS A 70 12.65 -28.64 14.40
N GLU A 71 13.96 -28.77 14.23
CA GLU A 71 14.63 -29.75 13.37
C GLU A 71 15.90 -30.27 14.06
N GLY A 72 16.33 -31.49 13.71
CA GLY A 72 17.50 -32.10 14.35
C GLY A 72 17.21 -32.63 15.77
N ARG A 73 18.16 -32.43 16.69
CA ARG A 73 18.16 -32.95 18.07
C ARG A 73 18.26 -31.84 19.11
N LYS A 74 18.80 -30.68 18.75
CA LYS A 74 18.96 -29.55 19.68
C LYS A 74 18.69 -28.22 18.98
N ALA A 75 18.30 -27.25 19.78
CA ALA A 75 18.23 -25.84 19.40
C ALA A 75 19.14 -25.01 20.32
N LEU A 76 19.48 -23.80 19.88
CA LEU A 76 20.18 -22.81 20.70
C LEU A 76 19.21 -22.28 21.75
N LEU A 77 19.46 -22.57 23.02
CA LEU A 77 18.79 -21.93 24.15
C LEU A 77 19.54 -20.66 24.54
N PHE A 78 18.89 -19.52 24.30
CA PHE A 78 19.25 -18.22 24.82
C PHE A 78 18.37 -17.91 26.04
N ALA A 79 18.84 -18.27 27.23
CA ALA A 79 18.11 -18.09 28.48
C ALA A 79 18.49 -16.75 29.13
N ASN A 80 17.48 -15.95 29.48
CA ASN A 80 17.66 -14.59 30.01
C ASN A 80 16.95 -14.44 31.35
N LEU A 81 17.65 -13.84 32.32
CA LEU A 81 17.08 -13.32 33.55
C LEU A 81 17.19 -11.79 33.50
N VAL A 82 16.06 -11.11 33.34
CA VAL A 82 16.03 -9.66 33.16
C VAL A 82 16.49 -8.96 34.44
N ASP A 83 17.59 -8.22 34.38
CA ASP A 83 18.16 -7.50 35.51
C ASP A 83 18.50 -6.05 35.15
N HIS A 84 17.52 -5.17 35.37
CA HIS A 84 17.65 -3.71 35.19
C HIS A 84 18.76 -3.03 36.02
N THR A 85 19.54 -3.77 36.83
CA THR A 85 20.68 -3.27 37.61
C THR A 85 22.05 -3.64 37.01
N LYS A 86 22.10 -4.51 36.00
CA LYS A 86 23.34 -5.05 35.40
C LYS A 86 23.67 -4.47 34.03
N GLY A 87 22.90 -3.50 33.57
CA GLY A 87 23.12 -2.84 32.30
C GLY A 87 24.49 -2.18 32.15
N GLU A 88 24.97 -2.12 30.90
CA GLU A 88 26.23 -1.49 30.52
C GLU A 88 26.09 0.05 30.50
N LYS A 89 27.22 0.77 30.47
CA LYS A 89 27.24 2.26 30.43
C LYS A 89 26.32 2.87 29.35
N ASN A 90 26.28 2.27 28.17
CA ASN A 90 25.45 2.76 27.06
C ASN A 90 24.02 2.20 27.07
N TYR A 91 23.76 1.19 27.91
CA TYR A 91 22.50 0.45 28.00
C TYR A 91 22.20 0.14 29.48
N PRO A 92 21.88 1.17 30.30
CA PRO A 92 21.82 1.04 31.75
C PRO A 92 20.69 0.12 32.24
N ILE A 93 19.67 -0.13 31.42
CA ILE A 93 18.56 -1.04 31.73
C ILE A 93 18.87 -2.47 31.25
N GLY A 94 19.99 -2.71 30.54
CA GLY A 94 20.35 -4.01 29.98
C GLY A 94 20.07 -4.09 28.47
N TRP A 95 20.98 -4.73 27.74
CA TRP A 95 20.78 -5.10 26.33
C TRP A 95 21.35 -6.50 26.03
N PRO A 96 20.75 -7.56 26.63
CA PRO A 96 21.20 -8.92 26.43
C PRO A 96 21.21 -9.34 24.98
N ARG A 97 22.30 -9.99 24.57
CA ARG A 97 22.55 -10.33 23.17
C ARG A 97 23.41 -11.56 23.00
N THR A 98 23.10 -12.35 21.98
CA THR A 98 23.90 -13.49 21.52
C THR A 98 24.10 -13.38 20.02
N GLY A 99 25.27 -13.75 19.49
CA GLY A 99 25.45 -13.74 18.05
C GLY A 99 26.63 -14.56 17.55
N LYS A 100 26.54 -14.96 16.30
CA LYS A 100 27.54 -15.73 15.56
C LYS A 100 28.19 -14.85 14.50
N ASP A 101 29.52 -14.79 14.52
CA ASP A 101 30.29 -14.16 13.46
C ASP A 101 30.41 -15.18 12.29
N LEU A 102 30.15 -14.73 11.07
CA LEU A 102 30.03 -15.60 9.88
C LEU A 102 31.37 -15.89 9.19
N GLY A 103 32.50 -15.50 9.81
CA GLY A 103 33.83 -15.63 9.22
C GLY A 103 34.05 -14.77 7.97
N SER A 104 34.94 -15.21 7.09
CA SER A 104 35.22 -14.60 5.78
C SER A 104 34.81 -15.54 4.64
N GLY A 105 34.61 -14.98 3.45
CA GLY A 105 34.24 -15.76 2.25
C GLY A 105 32.74 -15.76 1.96
N ASP A 106 32.26 -16.83 1.32
CA ASP A 106 30.94 -16.91 0.70
C ASP A 106 29.78 -16.81 1.69
N ALA A 107 30.00 -17.14 2.97
CA ALA A 107 28.99 -17.01 4.03
C ALA A 107 28.60 -15.54 4.33
N THR A 108 29.33 -14.57 3.79
CA THR A 108 29.11 -13.13 4.03
C THR A 108 28.39 -12.40 2.89
N ASP A 109 28.30 -13.01 1.70
CA ASP A 109 27.54 -12.45 0.57
C ASP A 109 26.19 -13.16 0.42
N TRP A 110 25.16 -12.53 0.95
CA TRP A 110 23.78 -13.02 0.92
C TRP A 110 23.02 -12.51 -0.29
N SER A 111 23.63 -11.70 -1.17
CA SER A 111 22.93 -11.11 -2.30
C SER A 111 22.43 -12.14 -3.32
N GLY A 112 22.92 -13.38 -3.26
CA GLY A 112 22.37 -14.49 -4.04
C GLY A 112 21.04 -15.05 -3.53
N TYR A 113 20.57 -14.66 -2.34
CA TYR A 113 19.41 -15.21 -1.65
C TYR A 113 18.21 -14.25 -1.54
N ASP A 114 17.02 -14.82 -1.32
CA ASP A 114 15.77 -14.08 -1.17
C ASP A 114 15.49 -13.70 0.28
N PHE A 115 15.68 -14.66 1.20
CA PHE A 115 15.30 -14.51 2.60
C PHE A 115 16.40 -15.01 3.53
N PHE A 116 16.48 -14.36 4.69
CA PHE A 116 16.99 -14.96 5.91
C PHE A 116 15.81 -15.60 6.65
N GLU A 117 15.97 -16.85 7.07
CA GLU A 117 14.95 -17.61 7.79
C GLU A 117 15.52 -18.25 9.06
N CYS A 118 14.72 -18.29 10.12
CA CYS A 118 14.96 -19.12 11.30
C CYS A 118 13.65 -19.42 12.03
N TRP A 119 13.69 -20.34 12.98
CA TRP A 119 12.58 -20.61 13.88
C TRP A 119 12.91 -20.14 15.29
N ILE A 120 11.92 -19.56 15.96
CA ILE A 120 12.04 -19.12 17.35
C ILE A 120 10.86 -19.62 18.17
N TYR A 121 11.14 -20.26 19.29
CA TYR A 121 10.17 -20.58 20.34
C TYR A 121 10.53 -19.79 21.59
N ALA A 122 9.53 -19.29 22.33
CA ALA A 122 9.77 -18.47 23.51
C ALA A 122 9.01 -18.98 24.74
N GLU A 123 9.71 -19.11 25.86
CA GLU A 123 9.12 -19.30 27.18
C GLU A 123 9.28 -18.03 28.02
N THR A 124 8.31 -17.71 28.87
CA THR A 124 8.45 -16.60 29.81
C THR A 124 7.65 -16.83 31.10
N SER A 125 8.12 -16.24 32.20
CA SER A 125 7.39 -16.17 33.47
C SER A 125 6.12 -15.31 33.38
N ARG A 126 6.01 -14.42 32.38
CA ARG A 126 4.82 -13.58 32.17
C ARG A 126 3.65 -14.37 31.58
N GLN A 127 2.46 -13.80 31.67
CA GLN A 127 1.28 -14.32 30.97
C GLN A 127 1.41 -14.18 29.45
N ALA A 128 2.05 -13.11 28.98
CA ALA A 128 2.32 -12.86 27.57
C ALA A 128 3.67 -12.14 27.39
N LEU A 129 4.28 -12.34 26.23
CA LEU A 129 5.44 -11.59 25.78
C LEU A 129 5.10 -10.11 25.53
N PRO A 130 6.06 -9.18 25.64
CA PRO A 130 5.85 -7.81 25.19
C PRO A 130 5.70 -7.75 23.67
N LYS A 131 5.29 -6.59 23.15
CA LYS A 131 5.07 -6.37 21.71
C LYS A 131 6.32 -6.62 20.86
N GLU A 132 7.50 -6.36 21.41
CA GLU A 132 8.79 -6.58 20.77
C GLU A 132 9.63 -7.47 21.69
N PRO A 133 9.40 -8.79 21.65
CA PRO A 133 10.04 -9.72 22.58
C PRO A 133 11.53 -9.89 22.32
N ILE A 134 11.89 -10.00 21.04
CA ILE A 134 13.26 -10.22 20.57
C ILE A 134 13.45 -9.48 19.26
N GLY A 135 14.69 -9.10 18.97
CA GLY A 135 15.10 -8.56 17.68
C GLY A 135 16.25 -9.36 17.10
N VAL A 136 16.42 -9.26 15.78
CA VAL A 136 17.59 -9.78 15.06
C VAL A 136 18.32 -8.64 14.37
N GLY A 137 19.63 -8.60 14.57
CA GLY A 137 20.56 -7.66 13.99
C GLY A 137 21.52 -8.33 13.01
N PHE A 138 21.80 -7.66 11.90
CA PHE A 138 22.81 -8.04 10.93
C PHE A 138 23.90 -6.97 10.90
N TYR A 139 25.13 -7.35 11.22
CA TYR A 139 26.27 -6.42 11.23
C TYR A 139 27.09 -6.53 9.96
N HIS A 140 27.70 -5.43 9.57
CA HIS A 140 28.47 -5.29 8.34
C HIS A 140 29.87 -4.75 8.63
N SER A 141 30.77 -4.81 7.64
CA SER A 141 32.10 -4.23 7.80
C SER A 141 32.02 -2.71 7.91
N GLY A 142 32.81 -2.16 8.83
CA GLY A 142 32.91 -0.73 9.07
C GLY A 142 32.17 -0.27 10.34
N PRO A 143 32.40 0.98 10.76
CA PRO A 143 31.92 1.47 12.04
C PRO A 143 30.39 1.63 12.04
N LYS A 144 29.74 1.01 13.04
CA LYS A 144 28.29 1.17 13.33
C LYS A 144 27.36 0.86 12.15
N ARG A 145 27.74 -0.11 11.30
CA ARG A 145 26.90 -0.54 10.17
C ARG A 145 26.14 -1.81 10.55
N SER A 146 24.85 -1.66 10.82
CA SER A 146 23.96 -2.78 11.10
C SER A 146 22.54 -2.50 10.65
N SER A 147 21.80 -3.57 10.36
CA SER A 147 20.34 -3.55 10.16
C SER A 147 19.69 -4.27 11.34
N HIS A 148 18.62 -3.72 11.90
CA HIS A 148 17.91 -4.32 13.04
C HIS A 148 16.43 -4.50 12.73
N PHE A 149 15.90 -5.66 13.10
CA PHE A 149 14.52 -6.06 12.85
C PHE A 149 13.89 -6.54 14.16
N PRO A 150 12.91 -5.83 14.74
CA PRO A 150 12.09 -6.37 15.82
C PRO A 150 11.23 -7.52 15.29
N LEU A 151 10.99 -8.53 16.13
CA LEU A 151 10.26 -9.75 15.79
C LEU A 151 8.96 -9.85 16.61
N PRO A 152 7.93 -9.03 16.28
CA PRO A 152 6.70 -8.95 17.07
C PRO A 152 5.82 -10.21 16.99
N ASP A 153 6.03 -11.05 15.96
CA ASP A 153 5.25 -12.27 15.73
C ASP A 153 5.71 -13.46 16.60
N VAL A 154 6.80 -13.31 17.36
CA VAL A 154 7.23 -14.33 18.32
C VAL A 154 6.25 -14.34 19.50
N ALA A 155 5.57 -15.46 19.69
CA ALA A 155 4.57 -15.66 20.72
C ALA A 155 5.06 -16.62 21.82
N LYS A 156 4.45 -16.51 23.00
CA LYS A 156 4.72 -17.41 24.12
C LYS A 156 4.24 -18.82 23.79
N ASP A 157 5.08 -19.80 24.08
CA ASP A 157 4.81 -21.24 23.97
C ASP A 157 4.44 -21.71 22.55
N GLN A 158 4.96 -21.02 21.53
CA GLN A 158 4.68 -21.32 20.12
C GLN A 158 5.93 -21.10 19.26
N TRP A 159 6.10 -21.94 18.24
CA TRP A 159 7.11 -21.73 17.20
C TRP A 159 6.65 -20.65 16.23
N ALA A 160 7.50 -19.64 16.04
CA ALA A 160 7.35 -18.62 15.02
C ALA A 160 8.42 -18.79 13.95
N LYS A 161 8.02 -18.84 12.67
CA LYS A 161 8.96 -18.78 11.54
C LYS A 161 9.29 -17.32 11.27
N VAL A 162 10.54 -16.94 11.44
CA VAL A 162 11.06 -15.62 11.08
C VAL A 162 11.47 -15.65 9.63
N VAL A 163 10.97 -14.71 8.82
CA VAL A 163 11.32 -14.57 7.40
C VAL A 163 11.63 -13.11 7.11
N ILE A 164 12.90 -12.80 6.84
CA ILE A 164 13.37 -11.44 6.57
C ILE A 164 13.87 -11.37 5.12
N PRO A 165 13.24 -10.55 4.26
CA PRO A 165 13.74 -10.32 2.91
C PRO A 165 15.16 -9.76 2.94
N VAL A 166 16.09 -10.40 2.22
CA VAL A 166 17.49 -10.00 2.15
C VAL A 166 17.65 -8.58 1.58
N ASP A 167 16.74 -8.16 0.71
CA ASP A 167 16.76 -6.80 0.12
C ASP A 167 16.43 -5.68 1.13
N ARG A 168 15.93 -6.03 2.33
CA ARG A 168 15.75 -5.08 3.44
C ARG A 168 17.02 -4.93 4.29
N ILE A 169 18.01 -5.80 4.12
CA ILE A 169 19.29 -5.73 4.84
C ILE A 169 20.17 -4.70 4.13
N MET A 170 20.78 -3.78 4.89
CA MET A 170 21.49 -2.61 4.36
C MET A 170 22.64 -2.95 3.41
N ALA A 171 23.44 -3.97 3.73
CA ALA A 171 24.58 -4.39 2.92
C ALA A 171 24.60 -5.93 2.82
N PRO A 172 23.73 -6.53 1.99
CA PRO A 172 23.58 -7.98 1.94
C PRO A 172 24.82 -8.68 1.38
N LYS A 173 25.72 -7.97 0.70
CA LYS A 173 27.01 -8.49 0.21
C LYS A 173 28.12 -8.55 1.27
N ASP A 174 27.84 -8.08 2.48
CA ASP A 174 28.83 -7.86 3.53
C ASP A 174 28.20 -8.09 4.90
N VAL A 175 27.52 -9.23 5.08
CA VAL A 175 26.96 -9.62 6.38
C VAL A 175 28.04 -10.38 7.15
N ARG A 176 28.45 -9.84 8.30
CA ARG A 176 29.56 -10.36 9.11
C ARG A 176 29.11 -11.08 10.36
N ARG A 177 27.92 -10.75 10.86
CA ARG A 177 27.37 -11.34 12.09
C ARG A 177 25.86 -11.33 12.06
N VAL A 178 25.28 -12.40 12.59
CA VAL A 178 23.87 -12.45 12.98
C VAL A 178 23.82 -12.36 14.51
N GLN A 179 23.00 -11.47 15.04
CA GLN A 179 22.85 -11.29 16.48
C GLN A 179 21.37 -11.26 16.86
N PHE A 180 20.99 -12.02 17.88
CA PHE A 180 19.71 -11.89 18.53
C PHE A 180 19.87 -11.07 19.81
N ASN A 181 18.89 -10.21 20.10
CA ASN A 181 18.93 -9.36 21.27
C ASN A 181 17.54 -9.11 21.85
N ILE A 182 17.47 -8.81 23.14
CA ILE A 182 16.27 -8.30 23.80
C ILE A 182 16.52 -6.90 24.36
N SER A 183 15.51 -6.04 24.35
CA SER A 183 15.55 -4.78 25.09
C SER A 183 14.92 -5.02 26.46
N GLU A 184 15.72 -5.04 27.53
CA GLU A 184 15.21 -5.31 28.88
C GLU A 184 14.15 -4.30 29.33
N SER A 185 14.16 -3.09 28.75
CA SER A 185 13.11 -2.08 28.96
C SER A 185 11.70 -2.56 28.57
N ASN A 186 11.59 -3.60 27.74
CA ASN A 186 10.31 -4.19 27.34
C ASN A 186 9.79 -5.22 28.37
N TYR A 187 10.64 -5.58 29.33
CA TYR A 187 10.40 -6.57 30.37
C TYR A 187 10.41 -5.91 31.75
N LYS A 188 9.90 -6.62 32.75
CA LYS A 188 10.02 -6.23 34.16
C LYS A 188 11.30 -6.83 34.74
N HIS A 189 11.94 -6.10 35.63
CA HIS A 189 13.04 -6.65 36.43
C HIS A 189 12.61 -7.96 37.12
N GLY A 190 13.44 -8.99 37.00
CA GLY A 190 13.17 -10.34 37.51
C GLY A 190 12.36 -11.24 36.58
N ASP A 191 11.92 -10.77 35.40
CA ASP A 191 11.29 -11.64 34.41
C ASP A 191 12.31 -12.70 33.91
N ARG A 192 11.85 -13.95 33.78
CA ARG A 192 12.58 -14.99 33.06
C ARG A 192 12.05 -15.05 31.63
N VAL A 193 12.93 -15.01 30.64
CA VAL A 193 12.56 -15.21 29.24
C VAL A 193 13.62 -16.03 28.51
N ASP A 194 13.18 -17.15 27.93
CA ASP A 194 14.05 -18.09 27.24
C ASP A 194 13.64 -18.16 25.77
N PHE A 195 14.61 -18.05 24.86
CA PHE A 195 14.40 -18.22 23.44
C PHE A 195 15.13 -19.46 22.95
N TYR A 196 14.43 -20.30 22.22
CA TYR A 196 14.98 -21.45 21.52
C TYR A 196 15.02 -21.09 20.04
N ILE A 197 16.22 -21.00 19.48
CA ILE A 197 16.45 -20.59 18.09
C ILE A 197 16.93 -21.82 17.33
N ASP A 198 16.37 -22.03 16.15
CA ASP A 198 16.63 -23.21 15.33
C ASP A 198 16.66 -22.88 13.83
N GLU A 199 17.34 -23.73 13.07
CA GLU A 199 17.51 -23.70 11.61
C GLU A 199 17.82 -22.31 11.00
N VAL A 200 18.88 -21.65 11.44
CA VAL A 200 19.26 -20.36 10.83
C VAL A 200 19.81 -20.59 9.43
N ALA A 201 19.14 -20.00 8.43
CA ALA A 201 19.46 -20.26 7.04
C ALA A 201 19.18 -19.07 6.11
N LEU A 202 19.79 -19.14 4.94
CA LEU A 202 19.40 -18.36 3.78
C LEU A 202 18.57 -19.23 2.83
N THR A 203 17.49 -18.68 2.31
CA THR A 203 16.64 -19.37 1.35
C THR A 203 16.47 -18.54 0.09
N ARG A 204 16.26 -19.23 -1.03
CA ARG A 204 15.81 -18.62 -2.27
C ARG A 204 14.97 -19.57 -3.07
N PHE A 205 14.05 -19.03 -3.87
CA PHE A 205 13.33 -19.86 -4.82
C PHE A 205 14.28 -20.33 -5.93
N VAL A 206 14.10 -21.58 -6.37
CA VAL A 206 14.92 -22.16 -7.43
C VAL A 206 14.59 -21.49 -8.77
N ASP A 207 13.30 -21.30 -9.05
CA ASP A 207 12.81 -20.66 -10.27
C ASP A 207 12.46 -19.17 -10.03
N PRO A 208 12.80 -18.27 -10.96
CA PRO A 208 12.40 -16.88 -10.88
C PRO A 208 10.88 -16.71 -10.93
N ALA A 209 10.30 -15.97 -9.97
CA ALA A 209 8.87 -15.73 -9.97
C ALA A 209 8.46 -14.36 -9.40
N ILE A 210 7.24 -13.93 -9.72
CA ILE A 210 6.78 -12.55 -9.62
C ILE A 210 6.08 -12.31 -8.27
N VAL A 211 6.78 -11.64 -7.36
CA VAL A 211 6.21 -11.22 -6.09
C VAL A 211 5.25 -10.05 -6.28
N GLU A 212 5.64 -9.06 -7.08
CA GLU A 212 4.87 -7.81 -7.22
C GLU A 212 4.87 -7.33 -8.67
N VAL A 213 3.70 -6.82 -9.09
CA VAL A 213 3.54 -5.99 -10.28
C VAL A 213 2.68 -4.79 -9.93
N ALA A 214 3.23 -3.60 -10.14
CA ALA A 214 2.55 -2.34 -9.90
C ALA A 214 2.55 -1.50 -11.18
N LEU A 215 1.37 -1.31 -11.76
CA LEU A 215 1.18 -0.34 -12.83
C LEU A 215 1.26 1.07 -12.25
N GLU A 216 1.95 1.97 -12.93
CA GLU A 216 2.00 3.40 -12.53
C GLU A 216 0.59 4.02 -12.53
N ARG A 217 -0.26 3.58 -13.47
CA ARG A 217 -1.66 3.98 -13.60
C ARG A 217 -2.52 2.80 -14.01
N LYS A 218 -3.71 2.71 -13.43
CA LYS A 218 -4.74 1.71 -13.78
C LYS A 218 -5.85 2.28 -14.67
N ILE A 219 -5.75 3.55 -15.03
CA ILE A 219 -6.65 4.23 -15.96
C ILE A 219 -5.79 4.81 -17.08
N LEU A 220 -6.16 4.47 -18.31
CA LEU A 220 -5.52 4.96 -19.53
C LEU A 220 -6.54 5.69 -20.40
N TYR A 221 -6.04 6.60 -21.23
CA TYR A 221 -6.77 7.19 -22.33
C TYR A 221 -6.38 6.51 -23.65
N PRO A 222 -7.25 6.50 -24.67
CA PRO A 222 -6.96 5.94 -25.99
C PRO A 222 -5.66 6.43 -26.62
N GLN A 223 -5.26 7.67 -26.33
CA GLN A 223 -4.11 8.33 -26.94
C GLN A 223 -2.81 8.13 -26.15
N ASP A 224 -2.88 7.47 -24.99
CA ASP A 224 -1.70 7.21 -24.18
C ASP A 224 -0.68 6.40 -24.97
N ARG A 225 0.58 6.83 -24.90
CA ARG A 225 1.67 6.25 -25.70
C ARG A 225 2.51 5.24 -24.95
N VAL A 226 2.36 5.17 -23.63
CA VAL A 226 3.16 4.30 -22.78
C VAL A 226 2.35 3.79 -21.59
N LEU A 227 2.61 2.55 -21.20
CA LEU A 227 2.24 1.99 -19.91
C LEU A 227 3.51 1.55 -19.19
N ARG A 228 3.71 2.04 -17.96
CA ARG A 228 4.85 1.66 -17.13
C ARG A 228 4.41 0.69 -16.04
N ALA A 229 5.16 -0.39 -15.87
CA ALA A 229 4.98 -1.32 -14.77
C ALA A 229 6.29 -1.46 -14.01
N ARG A 230 6.21 -1.34 -12.68
CA ARG A 230 7.28 -1.75 -11.77
C ARG A 230 7.03 -3.18 -11.33
N TYR A 231 8.08 -3.93 -11.12
CA TYR A 231 7.97 -5.32 -10.71
C TYR A 231 9.07 -5.71 -9.71
N LYS A 232 8.79 -6.75 -8.92
CA LYS A 232 9.73 -7.39 -8.01
C LYS A 232 9.69 -8.90 -8.22
N LEU A 233 10.86 -9.50 -8.37
CA LEU A 233 11.08 -10.93 -8.54
C LEU A 233 11.81 -11.51 -7.32
N VAL A 234 11.60 -12.80 -7.10
CA VAL A 234 12.40 -13.68 -6.23
C VAL A 234 12.92 -14.85 -7.06
N GLY A 235 13.84 -15.63 -6.52
CA GLY A 235 14.50 -16.74 -7.22
C GLY A 235 15.49 -16.27 -8.28
N TYR A 236 16.75 -16.10 -7.89
CA TYR A 236 17.75 -15.40 -8.72
C TYR A 236 18.64 -16.30 -9.55
N LYS A 237 18.44 -17.62 -9.48
CA LYS A 237 19.20 -18.55 -10.29
C LYS A 237 18.92 -18.24 -11.76
N ASP A 238 19.97 -18.05 -12.52
CA ASP A 238 19.93 -17.76 -13.96
C ASP A 238 19.15 -16.48 -14.37
N LEU A 239 18.96 -15.54 -13.44
CA LEU A 239 18.26 -14.27 -13.71
C LEU A 239 18.91 -13.48 -14.86
N GLU A 240 20.23 -13.59 -15.01
CA GLU A 240 21.00 -12.95 -16.09
C GLU A 240 20.57 -13.39 -17.51
N THR A 241 20.00 -14.59 -17.62
CA THR A 241 19.48 -15.16 -18.88
C THR A 241 17.95 -15.14 -18.98
N THR A 242 17.29 -14.69 -17.91
CA THR A 242 15.84 -14.63 -17.80
C THR A 242 15.33 -13.30 -18.38
N ALA A 243 14.15 -13.32 -18.97
CA ALA A 243 13.50 -12.13 -19.51
C ALA A 243 12.15 -11.88 -18.85
N VAL A 244 11.79 -10.61 -18.70
CA VAL A 244 10.44 -10.18 -18.37
C VAL A 244 9.72 -9.72 -19.62
N GLU A 245 8.43 -10.04 -19.71
CA GLU A 245 7.56 -9.64 -20.82
C GLU A 245 6.31 -8.98 -20.26
N LEU A 246 6.06 -7.73 -20.63
CA LEU A 246 4.79 -7.06 -20.31
C LEU A 246 3.92 -7.06 -21.56
N ALA A 247 2.72 -7.64 -21.45
CA ALA A 247 1.72 -7.64 -22.49
C ALA A 247 0.44 -6.95 -22.01
N LEU A 248 -0.22 -6.20 -22.89
CA LEU A 248 -1.52 -5.58 -22.64
C LEU A 248 -2.53 -6.15 -23.62
N GLY A 249 -3.65 -6.68 -23.14
CA GLY A 249 -4.70 -7.26 -23.98
C GLY A 249 -6.06 -7.17 -23.32
N ARG A 250 -7.12 -7.49 -24.07
CA ARG A 250 -8.45 -7.76 -23.51
C ARG A 250 -8.52 -9.21 -23.06
N ASP A 251 -9.41 -9.51 -22.13
CA ASP A 251 -9.60 -10.89 -21.66
C ASP A 251 -9.91 -11.84 -22.82
N GLY A 252 -9.19 -12.96 -22.88
CA GLY A 252 -9.25 -13.95 -23.97
C GLY A 252 -8.80 -13.46 -25.36
N GLY A 253 -8.45 -12.19 -25.53
CA GLY A 253 -8.06 -11.60 -26.81
C GLY A 253 -6.55 -11.62 -27.07
N PRO A 254 -6.11 -11.37 -28.32
CA PRO A 254 -4.70 -11.14 -28.61
C PRO A 254 -4.20 -9.90 -27.87
N ALA A 255 -2.90 -9.91 -27.53
CA ALA A 255 -2.25 -8.74 -26.93
C ALA A 255 -2.27 -7.56 -27.93
N ALA A 256 -2.80 -6.42 -27.49
CA ALA A 256 -2.77 -5.17 -28.23
C ALA A 256 -1.36 -4.56 -28.29
N ALA A 257 -0.54 -4.81 -27.26
CA ALA A 257 0.86 -4.41 -27.23
C ALA A 257 1.68 -5.39 -26.37
N ARG A 258 2.97 -5.52 -26.68
CA ARG A 258 3.92 -6.34 -25.92
C ARG A 258 5.31 -5.73 -25.94
N VAL A 259 6.04 -5.85 -24.84
CA VAL A 259 7.45 -5.51 -24.74
C VAL A 259 8.18 -6.58 -23.94
N ARG A 260 9.44 -6.85 -24.29
CA ARG A 260 10.33 -7.76 -23.56
C ARG A 260 11.56 -7.00 -23.09
N GLY A 261 12.02 -7.30 -21.88
CA GLY A 261 13.23 -6.74 -21.29
C GLY A 261 14.02 -7.80 -20.52
N LYS A 262 15.26 -7.45 -20.16
CA LYS A 262 16.07 -8.28 -19.27
C LYS A 262 15.43 -8.30 -17.88
N ALA A 263 15.36 -9.48 -17.25
CA ALA A 263 14.87 -9.59 -15.89
C ALA A 263 15.86 -8.99 -14.89
N ALA A 264 15.34 -8.37 -13.84
CA ALA A 264 16.10 -7.87 -12.70
C ALA A 264 15.31 -8.15 -11.41
N ARG A 265 15.97 -8.14 -10.25
CA ARG A 265 15.30 -8.39 -8.95
C ARG A 265 14.16 -7.41 -8.72
N THR A 266 14.44 -6.15 -9.02
CA THR A 266 13.46 -5.07 -9.09
C THR A 266 13.71 -4.36 -10.40
N GLY A 267 12.64 -4.09 -11.14
CA GLY A 267 12.77 -3.44 -12.43
C GLY A 267 11.55 -2.63 -12.79
N GLU A 268 11.73 -1.86 -13.85
CA GLU A 268 10.66 -1.18 -14.54
C GLU A 268 10.66 -1.66 -15.99
N ILE A 269 9.46 -1.87 -16.53
CA ILE A 269 9.26 -2.17 -17.94
C ILE A 269 8.28 -1.17 -18.53
N VAL A 270 8.67 -0.58 -19.66
CA VAL A 270 7.90 0.45 -20.36
C VAL A 270 7.33 -0.18 -21.62
N LEU A 271 6.01 -0.31 -21.67
CA LEU A 271 5.28 -0.81 -22.81
C LEU A 271 4.88 0.35 -23.73
N PRO A 272 5.46 0.47 -24.94
CA PRO A 272 4.98 1.43 -25.93
C PRO A 272 3.59 1.03 -26.44
N LEU A 273 2.75 2.04 -26.66
CA LEU A 273 1.38 1.92 -27.16
C LEU A 273 1.29 2.66 -28.49
N ASP A 274 1.71 1.98 -29.57
CA ASP A 274 1.81 2.58 -30.90
C ASP A 274 0.43 2.85 -31.52
N GLN A 275 -0.57 2.05 -31.15
CA GLN A 275 -1.94 2.16 -31.61
C GLN A 275 -2.87 2.68 -30.52
N PRO A 276 -3.87 3.52 -30.87
CA PRO A 276 -4.86 3.95 -29.91
C PRO A 276 -5.66 2.78 -29.35
N LEU A 277 -5.85 2.76 -28.03
CA LEU A 277 -6.64 1.73 -27.36
C LEU A 277 -8.13 2.07 -27.40
N ALA A 278 -8.96 1.14 -27.84
CA ALA A 278 -10.41 1.29 -27.71
C ALA A 278 -10.83 1.23 -26.24
N ALA A 279 -11.81 2.05 -25.84
CA ALA A 279 -12.32 2.06 -24.47
C ALA A 279 -12.79 0.67 -24.01
N GLY A 280 -12.61 0.37 -22.73
CA GLY A 280 -12.95 -0.92 -22.13
C GLY A 280 -11.96 -1.37 -21.05
N THR A 281 -12.19 -2.56 -20.52
CA THR A 281 -11.29 -3.21 -19.55
C THR A 281 -10.18 -3.97 -20.27
N TYR A 282 -8.97 -3.85 -19.75
CA TYR A 282 -7.77 -4.55 -20.24
C TYR A 282 -7.06 -5.24 -19.08
N GLN A 283 -6.27 -6.24 -19.43
CA GLN A 283 -5.37 -6.95 -18.55
C GLN A 283 -3.93 -6.67 -18.97
N ALA A 284 -3.13 -6.13 -18.04
CA ALA A 284 -1.69 -6.07 -18.17
C ALA A 284 -1.10 -7.32 -17.52
N THR A 285 -0.45 -8.16 -18.31
CA THR A 285 0.18 -9.40 -17.85
C THR A 285 1.69 -9.26 -17.91
N LEU A 286 2.35 -9.36 -16.76
CA LEU A 286 3.78 -9.55 -16.68
C LEU A 286 4.06 -11.05 -16.68
N GLY A 287 4.87 -11.53 -17.61
CA GLY A 287 5.39 -12.90 -17.64
C GLY A 287 6.91 -12.90 -17.42
N VAL A 288 7.40 -13.91 -16.73
CA VAL A 288 8.83 -14.21 -16.61
C VAL A 288 9.12 -15.42 -17.50
N ARG A 289 10.16 -15.32 -18.34
CA ARG A 289 10.51 -16.34 -19.32
C ARG A 289 11.96 -16.79 -19.18
N ASP A 290 12.18 -18.09 -19.30
CA ASP A 290 13.53 -18.69 -19.32
C ASP A 290 14.32 -18.30 -20.58
N ALA A 291 15.58 -18.76 -20.64
CA ALA A 291 16.47 -18.54 -21.77
C ALA A 291 15.97 -19.14 -23.11
N ARG A 292 15.10 -20.15 -23.06
CA ARG A 292 14.47 -20.80 -24.22
C ARG A 292 13.14 -20.14 -24.61
N GLY A 293 12.68 -19.15 -23.85
CA GLY A 293 11.40 -18.47 -24.03
C GLY A 293 10.20 -19.15 -23.37
N GLY A 294 10.42 -20.26 -22.65
CA GLY A 294 9.42 -20.93 -21.83
C GLY A 294 8.89 -20.00 -20.73
N LEU A 295 7.58 -20.02 -20.48
CA LEU A 295 6.97 -19.22 -19.43
C LEU A 295 7.22 -19.89 -18.08
N ILE A 296 7.87 -19.18 -17.16
CA ILE A 296 8.13 -19.63 -15.79
C ILE A 296 6.96 -19.22 -14.88
N ASP A 297 6.66 -17.93 -14.84
CA ASP A 297 5.59 -17.36 -14.00
C ASP A 297 4.87 -16.22 -14.72
N ARG A 298 3.64 -15.91 -14.27
CA ARG A 298 2.85 -14.78 -14.79
C ARG A 298 1.99 -14.14 -13.69
N LYS A 299 1.86 -12.81 -13.77
CA LYS A 299 0.95 -12.03 -12.93
C LYS A 299 0.18 -11.04 -13.76
N THR A 300 -1.13 -10.96 -13.53
CA THR A 300 -2.04 -10.12 -14.30
C THR A 300 -2.65 -9.04 -13.42
N VAL A 301 -2.69 -7.81 -13.92
CA VAL A 301 -3.31 -6.66 -13.26
C VAL A 301 -4.34 -6.06 -14.21
N GLU A 302 -5.55 -5.85 -13.71
CA GLU A 302 -6.62 -5.19 -14.48
C GLU A 302 -6.39 -3.67 -14.55
N LEU A 303 -6.69 -3.08 -15.70
CA LEU A 303 -6.77 -1.64 -15.91
C LEU A 303 -7.94 -1.27 -16.83
N ARG A 304 -8.35 -0.01 -16.82
CA ARG A 304 -9.43 0.51 -17.68
C ARG A 304 -8.93 1.56 -18.66
N VAL A 305 -9.38 1.48 -19.90
CA VAL A 305 -9.24 2.54 -20.90
C VAL A 305 -10.57 3.29 -20.98
N ILE A 306 -10.56 4.59 -20.69
CA ILE A 306 -11.75 5.45 -20.71
C ILE A 306 -11.65 6.46 -21.86
N PRO A 307 -12.78 6.88 -22.47
CA PRO A 307 -12.75 7.91 -23.50
C PRO A 307 -12.01 9.16 -23.02
N GLY A 308 -11.07 9.66 -23.83
CA GLY A 308 -10.33 10.86 -23.48
C GLY A 308 -11.22 12.10 -23.54
N PRO A 309 -10.98 13.11 -22.69
CA PRO A 309 -11.77 14.35 -22.68
C PRO A 309 -11.68 15.13 -24.01
N PHE A 310 -10.67 14.82 -24.83
CA PHE A 310 -10.42 15.45 -26.13
C PHE A 310 -10.79 14.56 -27.32
N CYS A 311 -11.50 13.44 -27.10
CA CYS A 311 -12.13 12.70 -28.20
C CYS A 311 -13.35 13.49 -28.67
N GLY A 312 -13.11 14.69 -29.19
CA GLY A 312 -14.11 15.48 -29.88
C GLY A 312 -14.68 14.59 -30.97
N THR A 313 -15.99 14.36 -30.85
CA THR A 313 -16.87 14.07 -31.98
C THR A 313 -16.25 14.68 -33.22
N LYS A 314 -15.70 13.85 -34.11
CA LYS A 314 -15.56 14.26 -35.50
C LYS A 314 -16.98 14.64 -35.87
N ALA A 315 -17.24 15.95 -35.91
CA ALA A 315 -18.50 16.48 -36.35
C ALA A 315 -18.74 15.77 -37.67
N ALA A 316 -19.83 15.00 -37.71
CA ALA A 316 -20.30 14.41 -38.94
C ALA A 316 -20.32 15.57 -39.94
N THR A 317 -19.38 15.57 -40.88
CA THR A 317 -19.43 16.46 -42.03
C THR A 317 -20.66 16.01 -42.78
N ASP A 318 -21.75 16.69 -42.44
CA ASP A 318 -23.08 16.52 -42.98
C ASP A 318 -23.01 16.56 -44.50
N GLY A 319 -23.86 15.73 -45.08
CA GLY A 319 -23.82 15.35 -46.47
C GLY A 319 -23.76 16.54 -47.42
N THR A 320 -22.96 16.34 -48.45
CA THR A 320 -22.93 17.13 -49.66
C THR A 320 -24.35 17.27 -50.21
N ARG A 321 -25.02 18.38 -49.88
CA ARG A 321 -26.31 18.77 -50.46
C ARG A 321 -26.07 19.07 -51.94
N LYS A 322 -26.30 18.09 -52.82
CA LYS A 322 -26.45 18.30 -54.27
C LYS A 322 -27.54 19.35 -54.49
N ARG A 323 -27.16 20.56 -54.91
CA ARG A 323 -28.09 21.53 -55.51
C ARG A 323 -28.47 20.99 -56.89
N GLY A 324 -29.68 20.49 -57.03
CA GLY A 324 -30.38 20.47 -58.31
C GLY A 324 -30.93 21.87 -58.56
N SER A 325 -30.53 22.47 -59.68
CA SER A 325 -31.29 23.54 -60.33
C SER A 325 -32.49 22.89 -61.02
N ASP A 326 -33.65 23.55 -60.95
CA ASP A 326 -34.52 23.89 -62.09
C ASP A 326 -35.97 24.08 -61.62
N GLY A 327 -36.65 25.07 -62.21
CA GLY A 327 -38.10 25.00 -62.43
C GLY A 327 -38.98 25.96 -61.64
N VAL A 328 -39.20 27.14 -62.21
CA VAL A 328 -40.24 28.13 -61.87
C VAL A 328 -41.65 27.56 -62.12
N GLY A 329 -42.60 27.83 -61.23
CA GLY A 329 -44.03 27.62 -61.48
C GLY A 329 -44.90 28.05 -60.30
N ALA A 330 -45.62 29.17 -60.48
CA ALA A 330 -46.50 29.82 -59.51
C ALA A 330 -47.75 29.01 -59.17
N GLN A 331 -48.33 29.20 -57.96
CA GLN A 331 -49.70 29.72 -57.75
C GLN A 331 -50.01 29.85 -56.24
N ARG A 332 -51.03 30.67 -55.95
CA ARG A 332 -51.37 31.32 -54.67
C ARG A 332 -52.16 30.46 -53.67
N ASP A 333 -52.10 30.98 -52.44
CA ASP A 333 -53.21 31.27 -51.52
C ASP A 333 -53.54 30.35 -50.32
N HIS A 334 -53.74 31.08 -49.22
CA HIS A 334 -54.49 30.83 -47.98
C HIS A 334 -53.94 29.95 -46.85
N GLY A 335 -53.71 30.62 -45.72
CA GLY A 335 -54.51 30.37 -44.52
C GLY A 335 -53.80 29.64 -43.38
N ALA A 336 -53.60 30.39 -42.28
CA ALA A 336 -53.57 29.98 -40.88
C ALA A 336 -52.82 28.69 -40.49
N ASP A 337 -51.87 28.79 -39.56
CA ASP A 337 -52.16 28.54 -38.13
C ASP A 337 -50.84 28.55 -37.31
N HIS A 338 -50.97 29.01 -36.08
CA HIS A 338 -49.94 29.00 -35.06
C HIS A 338 -49.49 27.58 -34.71
N ARG A 339 -48.17 27.34 -34.65
CA ARG A 339 -47.50 26.69 -33.50
C ARG A 339 -45.98 26.76 -33.64
N ARG A 340 -45.35 27.48 -32.71
CA ARG A 340 -43.90 27.52 -32.50
C ARG A 340 -43.44 26.14 -32.00
N GLY A 341 -42.81 25.36 -32.87
CA GLY A 341 -42.03 24.18 -32.50
C GLY A 341 -40.60 24.60 -32.18
N ALA A 342 -40.25 24.67 -30.90
CA ALA A 342 -38.88 24.87 -30.44
C ALA A 342 -38.04 23.62 -30.80
N GLY A 343 -37.27 23.72 -31.87
CA GLY A 343 -36.20 22.77 -32.19
C GLY A 343 -35.06 22.92 -31.20
N GLY A 344 -35.17 22.26 -30.05
CA GLY A 344 -34.09 22.14 -29.07
C GLY A 344 -32.98 21.24 -29.60
N LEU A 345 -31.84 21.83 -29.94
CA LEU A 345 -30.58 21.11 -30.08
C LEU A 345 -30.20 20.50 -28.70
N PRO A 346 -29.81 19.22 -28.62
CA PRO A 346 -29.49 18.61 -27.33
C PRO A 346 -28.08 19.00 -26.87
N CYS A 347 -27.97 20.07 -26.07
CA CYS A 347 -26.77 20.37 -25.26
C CYS A 347 -26.60 19.41 -24.06
N ALA A 348 -27.43 18.37 -23.94
CA ALA A 348 -27.46 17.47 -22.79
C ALA A 348 -26.23 16.56 -22.64
N ARG A 349 -25.39 16.36 -23.68
CA ARG A 349 -24.25 15.41 -23.60
C ARG A 349 -22.97 15.97 -22.99
N ILE A 350 -22.81 17.28 -22.88
CA ILE A 350 -21.60 17.88 -22.25
C ILE A 350 -21.68 17.78 -20.72
N TYR A 351 -22.88 17.76 -20.14
CA TYR A 351 -23.07 17.68 -18.69
C TYR A 351 -22.81 16.28 -18.11
N ASP A 352 -23.04 15.20 -18.86
CA ASP A 352 -22.80 13.84 -18.38
C ASP A 352 -21.31 13.48 -18.31
N ILE A 353 -20.48 14.02 -19.22
CA ILE A 353 -19.03 13.82 -19.20
C ILE A 353 -18.40 14.50 -17.98
N SER A 354 -18.85 15.72 -17.63
CA SER A 354 -18.36 16.43 -16.45
C SER A 354 -18.73 15.75 -15.12
N ARG A 355 -19.87 15.06 -15.04
CA ARG A 355 -20.25 14.28 -13.83
C ARG A 355 -19.39 13.03 -13.63
N HIS A 356 -18.92 12.40 -14.71
CA HIS A 356 -18.06 11.22 -14.60
C HIS A 356 -16.63 11.60 -14.19
N VAL A 357 -16.10 12.70 -14.74
CA VAL A 357 -14.78 13.22 -14.36
C VAL A 357 -14.73 13.63 -12.88
N PHE A 358 -15.80 14.22 -12.34
CA PHE A 358 -15.88 14.57 -10.91
C PHE A 358 -15.92 13.37 -9.96
N ARG A 359 -16.38 12.19 -10.41
CA ARG A 359 -16.31 10.96 -9.61
C ARG A 359 -14.90 10.36 -9.54
N GLU A 360 -13.98 10.80 -10.41
CA GLU A 360 -12.62 10.26 -10.49
C GLU A 360 -11.51 11.28 -10.18
N VAL A 361 -11.87 12.50 -9.72
CA VAL A 361 -10.89 13.40 -9.10
C VAL A 361 -10.42 12.76 -7.79
N LEU A 362 -9.20 12.21 -7.82
CA LEU A 362 -8.70 11.38 -6.73
C LEU A 362 -8.51 12.12 -5.41
N GLN A 363 -8.21 13.43 -5.43
CA GLN A 363 -8.03 14.23 -4.21
C GLN A 363 -8.43 15.70 -4.45
N VAL A 364 -9.39 16.19 -3.66
CA VAL A 364 -9.63 17.63 -3.48
C VAL A 364 -9.26 17.95 -2.03
N LEU A 365 -8.25 18.78 -1.84
CA LEU A 365 -7.90 19.30 -0.52
C LEU A 365 -8.53 20.70 -0.39
N LEU A 366 -9.62 20.79 0.35
CA LEU A 366 -10.26 22.07 0.68
C LEU A 366 -9.71 22.54 2.03
N ILE A 367 -8.95 23.65 2.03
CA ILE A 367 -8.49 24.28 3.27
C ILE A 367 -9.32 25.55 3.46
N VAL A 368 -10.20 25.55 4.47
CA VAL A 368 -10.95 26.73 4.89
C VAL A 368 -10.18 27.38 6.03
N GLY A 369 -9.67 28.58 5.80
CA GLY A 369 -9.00 29.38 6.83
C GLY A 369 -9.98 30.36 7.47
N ASP A 370 -9.87 30.57 8.78
CA ASP A 370 -10.66 31.58 9.49
C ASP A 370 -10.07 32.99 9.33
N ASN A 371 -10.97 33.97 9.40
CA ASN A 371 -10.76 35.40 9.27
C ASN A 371 -9.84 35.92 10.40
N ARG A 372 -8.95 36.86 10.08
CA ARG A 372 -7.77 37.23 10.88
C ARG A 372 -8.04 38.00 12.19
N ASN A 373 -9.24 37.90 12.78
CA ASN A 373 -9.64 38.69 13.94
C ASN A 373 -9.62 37.91 15.28
N HIS A 374 -9.10 36.67 15.34
CA HIS A 374 -9.02 35.92 16.60
C HIS A 374 -7.65 36.05 17.30
N PRO A 375 -7.55 36.62 18.51
CA PRO A 375 -6.27 37.00 19.15
C PRO A 375 -5.40 35.85 19.70
N LEU A 376 -5.71 34.58 19.39
CA LEU A 376 -4.99 33.40 19.92
C LEU A 376 -4.49 32.41 18.86
N ALA A 377 -4.61 32.72 17.56
CA ALA A 377 -4.32 31.80 16.47
C ALA A 377 -2.82 31.48 16.17
N PRO A 378 -1.81 32.35 16.41
CA PRO A 378 -0.47 32.10 15.88
C PRO A 378 0.33 30.97 16.55
N SER A 379 0.02 30.60 17.80
CA SER A 379 0.90 29.77 18.64
C SER A 379 0.55 28.28 18.63
N ARG A 380 -0.73 27.89 18.45
CA ARG A 380 -1.14 26.47 18.48
C ARG A 380 -0.95 25.74 17.14
N LEU A 381 -1.13 26.42 16.01
CA LEU A 381 -1.00 25.79 14.69
C LEU A 381 0.46 25.41 14.36
N ARG A 382 1.44 26.22 14.80
CA ARG A 382 2.88 25.95 14.61
C ARG A 382 3.38 24.72 15.37
N ALA A 383 2.86 24.48 16.59
CA ALA A 383 3.27 23.34 17.39
C ALA A 383 2.69 22.01 16.86
N MET A 384 1.49 22.02 16.28
CA MET A 384 0.86 20.81 15.74
C MET A 384 1.48 20.33 14.41
N LEU A 385 2.01 21.24 13.59
CA LEU A 385 2.59 20.90 12.29
C LEU A 385 4.01 20.33 12.36
N HIS A 386 4.76 20.58 13.44
CA HIS A 386 6.12 20.05 13.60
C HIS A 386 6.18 18.59 14.06
N GLY A 387 5.08 18.00 14.54
CA GLY A 387 5.09 16.67 15.15
C GLY A 387 4.52 15.52 14.31
N ARG A 388 3.90 15.77 13.16
CA ARG A 388 3.20 14.72 12.39
C ARG A 388 3.81 14.51 11.01
N ARG A 389 4.54 13.40 10.85
CA ARG A 389 4.90 12.86 9.54
C ARG A 389 3.64 12.25 8.90
N PHE A 390 3.17 12.85 7.82
CA PHE A 390 2.11 12.25 7.00
C PHE A 390 2.70 11.07 6.23
N THR A 391 2.26 9.85 6.57
CA THR A 391 2.64 8.65 5.82
C THR A 391 1.89 8.62 4.50
N CYS A 392 2.63 8.43 3.40
CA CYS A 392 2.11 8.35 2.04
C CYS A 392 1.31 7.05 1.86
N GLN A 393 0.00 7.06 2.12
CA GLN A 393 -0.90 6.04 1.61
C GLN A 393 -1.99 6.67 0.73
N PRO A 394 -2.26 6.12 -0.47
CA PRO A 394 -3.34 6.60 -1.33
C PRO A 394 -4.71 6.27 -0.72
N GLY A 395 -5.54 7.30 -0.54
CA GLY A 395 -6.94 7.18 -0.12
C GLY A 395 -7.63 8.54 -0.21
N HIS A 396 -8.92 8.55 -0.54
CA HIS A 396 -9.73 9.76 -0.59
C HIS A 396 -9.86 10.33 0.83
N ARG A 397 -9.37 11.55 1.07
CA ARG A 397 -9.47 12.23 2.37
C ARG A 397 -10.07 13.62 2.17
N LEU A 398 -11.20 13.87 2.81
CA LEU A 398 -11.70 15.22 3.06
C LEU A 398 -11.37 15.54 4.51
N VAL A 399 -10.62 16.61 4.76
CA VAL A 399 -10.34 17.09 6.11
C VAL A 399 -10.91 18.50 6.20
N VAL A 400 -11.95 18.68 7.01
CA VAL A 400 -12.55 19.98 7.30
C VAL A 400 -12.19 20.31 8.75
N PHE A 401 -11.62 21.48 8.99
CA PHE A 401 -11.39 22.00 10.33
C PHE A 401 -12.48 23.03 10.63
N CYS A 402 -13.21 22.83 11.72
CA CYS A 402 -14.09 23.84 12.30
C CYS A 402 -13.75 23.94 13.78
N ASP A 403 -13.65 25.17 14.29
CA ASP A 403 -13.50 25.40 15.72
C ASP A 403 -14.85 25.13 16.38
N HIS A 404 -14.82 24.26 17.39
CA HIS A 404 -15.93 23.73 18.19
C HIS A 404 -16.53 22.42 17.63
N ASP A 405 -16.22 21.34 18.36
CA ASP A 405 -16.55 19.92 18.15
C ASP A 405 -15.89 19.18 16.99
N TYR A 406 -14.96 18.30 17.36
CA TYR A 406 -14.32 17.31 16.49
C TYR A 406 -15.37 16.33 15.94
N ILE A 407 -15.73 16.48 14.66
CA ILE A 407 -16.29 15.37 13.88
C ILE A 407 -15.23 14.91 12.89
N SER A 408 -14.31 14.06 13.36
CA SER A 408 -13.60 13.17 12.44
C SER A 408 -14.52 11.99 12.15
N ARG A 409 -15.35 12.07 11.11
CA ARG A 409 -16.00 10.88 10.55
C ARG A 409 -15.22 10.42 9.33
N LEU A 410 -14.66 9.22 9.45
CA LEU A 410 -14.22 8.41 8.32
C LEU A 410 -15.49 7.77 7.75
N GLU A 411 -16.08 8.37 6.71
CA GLU A 411 -17.12 7.70 5.93
C GLU A 411 -16.64 7.53 4.49
N PRO A 412 -16.72 6.31 3.92
CA PRO A 412 -16.64 6.10 2.49
C PRO A 412 -17.71 6.94 1.77
N LEU A 413 -17.37 7.57 0.65
CA LEU A 413 -18.26 8.49 -0.09
C LEU A 413 -19.60 7.83 -0.49
N ASP A 414 -19.59 6.51 -0.58
CA ASP A 414 -20.67 5.60 -0.92
C ASP A 414 -21.72 5.41 0.20
N GLN A 415 -21.49 5.93 1.42
CA GLN A 415 -22.47 5.89 2.54
C GLN A 415 -23.25 7.19 2.78
N LEU A 416 -22.99 8.25 2.01
CA LEU A 416 -23.78 9.49 2.07
C LEU A 416 -25.18 9.28 1.46
N ARG A 417 -26.18 8.96 2.31
CA ARG A 417 -27.59 8.89 1.90
C ARG A 417 -28.09 10.24 1.35
N GLN A 418 -28.87 10.18 0.27
CA GLN A 418 -29.43 11.30 -0.52
C GLN A 418 -30.16 12.42 0.28
N SER A 419 -30.47 12.22 1.55
CA SER A 419 -31.26 13.16 2.36
C SER A 419 -30.49 14.37 2.90
N ARG A 420 -29.15 14.43 2.78
CA ARG A 420 -28.36 15.58 3.29
C ARG A 420 -27.88 16.58 2.23
N LEU A 421 -28.23 16.37 0.96
CA LEU A 421 -27.88 17.27 -0.16
C LEU A 421 -29.09 18.09 -0.69
N ARG A 422 -30.20 18.15 0.05
CA ARG A 422 -31.32 19.06 -0.21
C ARG A 422 -31.23 20.29 0.70
N LEU A 423 -30.34 21.21 0.41
CA LEU A 423 -30.37 22.56 1.00
C LEU A 423 -29.67 23.58 0.08
N LEU A 424 -29.98 23.53 -1.22
CA LEU A 424 -29.66 24.60 -2.16
C LEU A 424 -30.74 24.66 -3.24
N ASN A 425 -31.97 24.97 -2.85
CA ASN A 425 -32.92 25.65 -3.73
C ASN A 425 -34.02 26.29 -2.87
N GLY A 426 -34.12 27.62 -2.90
CA GLY A 426 -35.14 28.37 -2.18
C GLY A 426 -36.44 28.44 -2.97
N ASN A 427 -37.57 28.19 -2.30
CA ASN A 427 -38.74 29.07 -2.26
C ASN A 427 -39.88 28.43 -1.45
N GLY A 428 -40.36 29.16 -0.44
CA GLY A 428 -41.71 29.07 0.14
C GLY A 428 -41.99 27.95 1.15
N CYS A 429 -42.08 28.30 2.43
CA CYS A 429 -43.28 28.08 3.27
C CYS A 429 -43.04 28.60 4.69
N GLU A 430 -44.03 29.33 5.19
CA GLU A 430 -44.11 29.99 6.49
C GLU A 430 -44.26 29.00 7.65
N GLY A 431 -43.89 29.47 8.86
CA GLY A 431 -44.60 29.14 10.08
C GLY A 431 -43.90 28.20 11.09
N LEU A 432 -43.50 28.82 12.20
CA LEU A 432 -43.79 28.45 13.60
C LEU A 432 -42.58 28.28 14.55
N PHE A 433 -42.69 29.04 15.65
CA PHE A 433 -41.98 29.05 16.94
C PHE A 433 -40.62 29.79 17.11
N SER A 434 -40.78 31.00 17.65
CA SER A 434 -39.94 31.78 18.59
C SER A 434 -39.40 30.94 19.77
N SER A 435 -38.20 31.09 20.32
CA SER A 435 -37.61 32.23 21.06
C SER A 435 -36.25 31.73 21.64
N LEU A 436 -35.11 32.44 21.61
CA LEU A 436 -34.58 33.39 22.61
C LEU A 436 -33.18 33.89 22.15
N LEU A 437 -33.01 35.22 22.00
CA LEU A 437 -31.85 36.17 22.05
C LEU A 437 -30.36 35.73 21.86
N PRO A 438 -29.40 36.65 21.59
CA PRO A 438 -29.38 37.78 20.64
C PRO A 438 -28.15 37.76 19.68
N SER A 439 -28.28 38.49 18.57
CA SER A 439 -27.27 39.06 17.65
C SER A 439 -25.78 38.66 17.75
N SER A 440 -25.23 38.10 16.66
CA SER A 440 -24.06 38.67 15.96
C SER A 440 -23.82 37.98 14.60
N ASP A 441 -23.69 38.82 13.58
CA ASP A 441 -23.17 38.65 12.22
C ASP A 441 -22.86 37.23 11.70
N SER A 442 -23.78 36.70 10.89
CA SER A 442 -23.54 35.55 10.03
C SER A 442 -23.24 35.99 8.60
N CYS A 443 -21.97 35.91 8.18
CA CYS A 443 -21.57 36.02 6.78
C CYS A 443 -22.03 34.79 6.00
N LEU A 444 -22.97 34.98 5.07
CA LEU A 444 -23.42 33.95 4.12
C LEU A 444 -22.42 33.84 2.96
N LEU A 445 -21.54 32.83 3.02
CA LEU A 445 -20.63 32.48 1.93
C LEU A 445 -21.42 31.89 0.75
N ARG A 446 -21.53 32.63 -0.36
CA ARG A 446 -22.06 32.11 -1.63
C ARG A 446 -20.90 31.61 -2.49
N VAL A 447 -20.74 30.30 -2.61
CA VAL A 447 -19.74 29.70 -3.50
C VAL A 447 -20.29 29.64 -4.93
N PHE A 448 -19.80 30.52 -5.81
CA PHE A 448 -19.94 30.37 -7.26
C PHE A 448 -18.66 29.73 -7.81
N ALA A 449 -18.76 28.51 -8.33
CA ALA A 449 -17.64 27.87 -9.02
C ALA A 449 -17.62 28.31 -10.48
N MET A 450 -16.69 29.19 -10.82
CA MET A 450 -16.39 29.59 -12.20
C MET A 450 -15.12 28.86 -12.66
N PHE A 451 -15.21 28.03 -13.71
CA PHE A 451 -14.08 27.24 -14.21
C PHE A 451 -13.52 27.86 -15.50
N ALA A 452 -12.26 28.30 -15.46
CA ALA A 452 -11.49 28.66 -16.64
C ALA A 452 -10.81 27.40 -17.22
N PHE A 453 -11.08 27.10 -18.50
CA PHE A 453 -10.46 25.99 -19.22
C PHE A 453 -9.12 26.44 -19.84
N PHE A 454 -8.00 25.87 -19.37
CA PHE A 454 -6.68 26.09 -19.97
C PHE A 454 -6.29 24.95 -20.93
N ARG A 455 -5.57 25.31 -22.01
CA ARG A 455 -5.33 24.50 -23.21
C ARG A 455 -4.39 23.29 -23.07
N ARG A 456 -3.85 22.98 -21.88
CA ARG A 456 -3.00 21.78 -21.64
C ARG A 456 -3.06 21.34 -20.16
N PRO A 457 -3.38 20.08 -19.83
CA PRO A 457 -3.22 19.58 -18.48
C PRO A 457 -1.85 18.90 -18.33
N GLN A 458 -1.02 19.39 -17.41
CA GLN A 458 -0.07 18.53 -16.69
C GLN A 458 -0.76 18.05 -15.41
N ALA A 459 -0.41 16.86 -14.92
CA ALA A 459 -0.96 16.34 -13.66
C ALA A 459 -0.64 17.35 -12.54
N GLY A 460 -1.63 18.10 -12.10
CA GLY A 460 -1.50 19.12 -11.07
C GLY A 460 -2.44 18.83 -9.92
N ARG A 461 -1.99 19.09 -8.70
CA ARG A 461 -2.88 19.15 -7.53
C ARG A 461 -3.42 20.59 -7.44
N LEU A 462 -4.74 20.72 -7.35
CA LEU A 462 -5.42 22.00 -7.19
C LEU A 462 -5.58 22.30 -5.69
N LEU A 463 -4.98 23.40 -5.23
CA LEU A 463 -5.26 23.95 -3.91
C LEU A 463 -6.21 25.13 -4.09
N VAL A 464 -7.41 25.03 -3.51
CA VAL A 464 -8.37 26.13 -3.44
C VAL A 464 -8.30 26.70 -2.04
N LEU A 465 -7.91 27.96 -1.93
CA LEU A 465 -7.90 28.71 -0.68
C LEU A 465 -9.13 29.62 -0.66
N VAL A 466 -9.94 29.48 0.38
CA VAL A 466 -11.09 30.36 0.63
C VAL A 466 -10.79 31.13 1.90
N ASN A 467 -10.75 32.46 1.80
CA ASN A 467 -10.56 33.36 2.94
C ASN A 467 -11.55 34.52 2.83
N GLY A 468 -12.64 34.45 3.61
CA GLY A 468 -13.74 35.41 3.50
C GLY A 468 -14.36 35.43 2.10
N ASP A 469 -14.47 36.62 1.51
CA ASP A 469 -15.05 36.83 0.17
C ASP A 469 -14.09 36.57 -0.99
N PHE A 470 -12.86 36.14 -0.71
CA PHE A 470 -11.85 35.89 -1.74
C PHE A 470 -11.68 34.39 -2.02
N LEU A 471 -11.75 34.05 -3.32
CA LEU A 471 -11.42 32.73 -3.85
C LEU A 471 -10.09 32.83 -4.60
N ASP A 472 -9.08 32.10 -4.15
CA ASP A 472 -7.80 32.00 -4.84
C ASP A 472 -7.49 30.54 -5.16
N ALA A 473 -7.01 30.30 -6.39
CA ALA A 473 -6.72 28.96 -6.89
C ALA A 473 -5.26 28.86 -7.32
N ILE A 474 -4.50 27.99 -6.66
CA ILE A 474 -3.09 27.76 -6.96
C ILE A 474 -2.93 26.32 -7.44
N ILE A 475 -2.31 26.18 -8.61
CA ILE A 475 -1.99 24.88 -9.21
C ILE A 475 -0.49 24.66 -9.07
N PHE A 476 -0.11 23.54 -8.43
CA PHE A 476 1.29 23.15 -8.31
C PHE A 476 1.63 22.04 -9.32
N PRO A 477 2.70 22.20 -10.13
CA PRO A 477 3.27 21.11 -10.90
C PRO A 477 4.25 20.30 -10.04
N ASP A 478 3.87 19.06 -9.71
CA ASP A 478 4.70 17.95 -9.16
C ASP A 478 5.61 18.18 -7.91
N ASN A 479 6.34 17.11 -7.54
CA ASN A 479 6.48 16.49 -6.20
C ASN A 479 7.29 17.20 -5.07
N ASP A 480 7.56 18.51 -5.09
CA ASP A 480 8.35 19.14 -4.02
C ASP A 480 7.53 20.04 -3.08
N TRP A 481 6.79 19.41 -2.15
CA TRP A 481 5.93 20.09 -1.17
C TRP A 481 6.70 20.92 -0.13
N SER A 482 7.95 20.57 0.17
CA SER A 482 8.70 21.19 1.27
C SER A 482 9.25 22.58 0.95
N ALA A 483 9.70 22.81 -0.29
CA ALA A 483 10.37 24.06 -0.67
C ALA A 483 9.41 25.11 -1.26
N GLY A 484 8.35 24.69 -1.96
CA GLY A 484 7.42 25.59 -2.65
C GLY A 484 6.39 26.26 -1.73
N LEU A 485 5.88 25.54 -0.73
CA LEU A 485 4.84 26.04 0.19
C LEU A 485 5.35 27.22 1.04
N PHE A 486 6.61 27.16 1.49
CA PHE A 486 7.22 28.19 2.35
C PHE A 486 7.61 29.47 1.60
N ARG A 487 7.96 29.40 0.31
CA ARG A 487 8.31 30.61 -0.46
C ARG A 487 7.09 31.44 -0.83
N ASN A 488 5.96 30.81 -1.19
CA ASN A 488 4.76 31.54 -1.60
C ASN A 488 3.92 32.07 -0.42
N LEU A 489 3.87 31.36 0.71
CA LEU A 489 3.20 31.88 1.91
C LEU A 489 3.88 33.14 2.46
N ASN A 490 5.21 33.28 2.31
CA ASN A 490 5.92 34.51 2.67
C ASN A 490 5.68 35.67 1.69
N HIS A 491 5.28 35.39 0.44
CA HIS A 491 5.01 36.45 -0.53
C HIS A 491 3.58 37.02 -0.37
N CYS A 492 2.61 36.20 0.02
CA CYS A 492 1.25 36.64 0.37
C CYS A 492 1.11 37.20 1.80
N ALA A 493 2.16 37.10 2.62
CA ALA A 493 2.22 37.69 3.96
C ALA A 493 2.88 39.09 4.00
N ARG A 494 3.14 39.70 2.83
CA ARG A 494 3.48 41.12 2.69
C ARG A 494 2.35 41.87 2.00
#